data_AF-A0A2V6HUL7-F1
#
_entry.id   AF-A0A2V6HUL7-F1
#
_cell.length_a   1.000
_cell.length_b   1.000
_cell.length_c   1.000
_cell.angle_alpha   90.00
_cell.angle_beta   90.00
_cell.angle_gamma   90.00
#
_symmetry.space_group_name_H-M   'P 1'
#
loop_
_entity.id
_entity.type
_entity.pdbx_description
1 polymer ?
#
loop_
_entity_poly.entity_id
_entity_poly.type
_entity_poly.pdbx_seq_one_letter_code
_entity_poly.pdbx_strand_id
1 'polypeptide(L)' 'GYKGSGTLGAVLKWAQEGKGADANGYRAGFIELVRKAQTLKKS' A
#
# COMPACT_ATOMS: atom_id res chain seq x y z
N GLY A 1 9.95 -19.90 -7.80
CA GLY A 1 9.41 -18.54 -7.88
C GLY A 1 8.83 -18.15 -6.54
N TYR A 2 9.30 -17.06 -5.94
CA TYR A 2 8.76 -16.56 -4.67
C TYR A 2 7.37 -15.96 -4.94
N LYS A 3 6.30 -16.74 -4.74
CA LYS A 3 4.94 -16.18 -4.68
C LYS A 3 4.79 -15.55 -3.30
N GLY A 4 5.15 -14.28 -3.18
CA GLY A 4 4.82 -13.52 -1.98
C GLY A 4 3.31 -13.63 -1.73
N SER A 5 2.91 -14.15 -0.57
CA SER A 5 1.52 -14.20 -0.11
C SER A 5 0.98 -12.81 0.28
N GLY A 6 1.67 -11.74 -0.12
CA GLY A 6 1.34 -10.38 0.21
C GLY A 6 0.04 -9.96 -0.47
N THR A 7 -0.97 -9.68 0.33
CA THR A 7 -2.19 -9.02 -0.14
C THR A 7 -1.94 -7.52 -0.26
N LEU A 8 -2.75 -6.82 -1.05
CA LEU A 8 -2.73 -5.34 -1.06
C LEU A 8 -2.97 -4.75 0.35
N GLY A 9 -3.67 -5.47 1.23
CA GLY A 9 -3.85 -5.09 2.63
C GLY A 9 -2.55 -5.17 3.44
N ALA A 10 -1.73 -6.19 3.21
CA ALA A 10 -0.42 -6.32 3.86
C ALA A 10 0.53 -5.20 3.44
N VAL A 11 0.53 -4.86 2.14
CA VAL A 11 1.32 -3.74 1.59
C VAL A 11 0.87 -2.39 2.16
N LEU A 12 -0.43 -2.17 2.31
CA LEU A 12 -0.98 -0.95 2.92
C LEU A 12 -0.57 -0.82 4.39
N LYS A 13 -0.65 -1.91 5.15
CA LYS A 13 -0.22 -1.97 6.55
C LYS A 13 1.25 -1.60 6.70
N TRP A 14 2.13 -2.16 5.87
CA TRP A 14 3.56 -1.82 5.89
C TRP A 14 3.83 -0.36 5.49
N ALA A 15 3.08 0.17 4.52
CA ALA A 15 3.19 1.58 4.14
C ALA A 15 2.76 2.51 5.29
N GLN A 16 1.72 2.14 6.06
CA GLN A 16 1.27 2.88 7.24
C GLN A 16 2.24 2.76 8.43
N GLU A 17 2.86 1.60 8.62
CA GLU A 17 3.84 1.34 9.69
C GLU A 17 5.22 1.94 9.41
N GLY A 18 5.48 2.45 8.21
CA GLY A 18 6.73 3.11 7.85
C GLY A 18 6.99 4.34 8.74
N LYS A 19 7.95 4.23 9.66
CA LYS A 19 8.30 5.29 10.64
C LYS A 19 9.23 6.38 10.12
N GLY A 20 9.74 6.25 8.89
CA GLY A 20 10.63 7.25 8.29
C GLY A 20 9.87 8.50 7.84
N ALA A 21 10.54 9.66 7.84
CA ALA A 21 9.98 10.88 7.28
C ALA A 21 9.62 10.65 5.80
N ASP A 22 8.37 10.93 5.44
CA ASP A 22 7.92 10.95 4.04
C ASP A 22 8.19 12.33 3.44
N ALA A 23 9.47 12.74 3.42
CA ALA A 23 9.88 14.09 3.06
C ALA A 23 9.41 14.53 1.65
N ASN A 24 9.19 13.55 0.77
CA ASN A 24 8.74 13.78 -0.61
C ASN A 24 7.26 13.43 -0.84
N GLY A 25 6.50 13.04 0.20
CA GLY A 25 5.05 12.80 0.11
C GLY A 25 4.62 11.56 -0.68
N TYR A 26 5.55 10.69 -1.07
CA TYR A 26 5.25 9.54 -1.93
C TYR A 26 4.43 8.46 -1.21
N ARG A 27 4.55 8.35 0.12
CA ARG A 27 3.80 7.35 0.90
C ARG A 27 2.30 7.64 0.86
N ALA A 28 1.90 8.91 0.95
CA ALA A 28 0.50 9.29 0.90
C ALA A 28 -0.16 8.90 -0.43
N GLY A 29 0.48 9.24 -1.56
CA GLY A 29 -0.02 8.89 -2.89
C GLY A 29 -0.07 7.38 -3.13
N PHE A 30 0.91 6.64 -2.62
CA PHE A 30 0.93 5.18 -2.70
C PHE A 30 -0.21 4.53 -1.90
N ILE A 31 -0.47 5.00 -0.67
CA ILE A 31 -1.60 4.52 0.15
C ILE A 31 -2.93 4.76 -0.56
N GLU A 32 -3.12 5.93 -1.17
CA GLU A 32 -4.34 6.27 -1.90
C GLU A 32 -4.54 5.37 -3.13
N LEU A 33 -3.48 5.12 -3.90
CA LEU A 33 -3.49 4.22 -5.05
C LEU A 33 -3.90 2.80 -4.64
N VAL A 34 -3.27 2.26 -3.58
CA VAL A 34 -3.57 0.92 -3.08
C VAL A 34 -5.01 0.81 -2.58
N ARG A 35 -5.54 1.87 -1.93
CA ARG A 35 -6.94 1.93 -1.50
C ARG A 35 -7.90 1.88 -2.69
N LYS A 36 -7.67 2.69 -3.73
CA LYS A 36 -8.49 2.70 -4.95
C LYS A 36 -8.47 1.36 -5.67
N ALA A 37 -7.30 0.72 -5.77
CA ALA A 37 -7.15 -0.60 -6.37
C ALA A 37 -7.93 -1.69 -5.61
N GLN A 38 -7.98 -1.62 -4.27
CA GLN A 38 -8.81 -2.54 -3.48
C GLN A 38 -10.31 -2.34 -3.70
N THR A 39 -10.76 -1.10 -3.90
CA THR A 39 -12.17 -0.79 -4.21
C THR A 39 -12.57 -1.31 -5.59
N LEU A 40 -11.71 -1.15 -6.60
CA LEU A 40 -11.98 -1.62 -7.97
C LEU A 40 -12.08 -3.15 -8.07
N LYS A 41 -11.28 -3.89 -7.28
CA LYS A 41 -11.31 -5.36 -7.27
C LYS A 41 -12.56 -5.96 -6.58
N LYS A 42 -13.36 -5.12 -5.93
CA LYS A 42 -14.59 -5.51 -5.23
C LYS A 42 -15.86 -5.35 -6.07
N SER A 43 -15.72 -4.90 -7.33
CA SER A 43 -16.80 -4.71 -8.31
C SER A 43 -16.87 -5.88 -9.29
#